data_AF-A0A9P7TS26-F1
#
_entry.id   AF-A0A9P7TS26-F1
#
_cell.length_a   1.000
_cell.length_b   1.000
_cell.length_c   1.000
_cell.angle_alpha   90.00
_cell.angle_beta   90.00
_cell.angle_gamma   90.00
#
_symmetry.space_group_name_H-M   'P 1'
#
loop_
_entity.id
_entity.type
_entity.pdbx_description
1 polymer ?
#
loop_
_entity_poly.entity_id
_entity_poly.type
_entity_poly.pdbx_seq_one_letter_code
_entity_poly.pdbx_strand_id
1 'polypeptide(L)'
;MALSTDEQKDASALCQLIQELERQIQQRARQLQKETDRTLQQAEQIGSILQLVREGERRQEKRKRLNEKRQTSLEQQLEEALEQIEKQDRKLERAKRRERQTRDEATELEQERDEAVQKLRDEMSFFQMWRRDTIERFCKDIIITEREGKEARRALQQSEERARALEQERDTALQRLQEVDPLLQPSTLSEFIEESHASLFSKLTIDPNAGRGSEATTTNLRGKWQPEKVVEWTCFLSEQRLVFDNVCEAFPSELRTFPPPMTVRENGNKIAPITDENSLARFMGDSIEEPVKNIMKELESVDKLGKVCQGNVRVDFIDHP
;
A
#
# COMPACT_ATOMS: atom_id res chain seq x y z
N MET A 1 -72.07 -123.15 -158.50
CA MET A 1 -73.30 -122.52 -158.00
C MET A 1 -73.14 -122.39 -156.50
N ALA A 2 -72.51 -121.33 -155.98
CA ALA A 2 -72.97 -119.93 -155.83
C ALA A 2 -73.62 -119.74 -154.44
N LEU A 3 -72.98 -118.92 -153.58
CA LEU A 3 -73.44 -118.17 -152.38
C LEU A 3 -72.17 -117.80 -151.56
N SER A 4 -71.97 -116.65 -150.91
CA SER A 4 -72.19 -115.22 -151.17
C SER A 4 -71.28 -114.47 -150.17
N THR A 5 -70.69 -113.35 -150.56
CA THR A 5 -69.39 -112.82 -150.09
C THR A 5 -69.46 -111.55 -149.22
N ASP A 6 -70.32 -111.47 -148.19
CA ASP A 6 -70.49 -110.20 -147.44
C ASP A 6 -70.39 -110.24 -145.90
N GLU A 7 -70.44 -111.38 -145.22
CA GLU A 7 -70.40 -111.39 -143.73
C GLU A 7 -68.99 -111.52 -143.11
N GLN A 8 -67.96 -111.82 -143.90
CA GLN A 8 -66.61 -112.08 -143.38
C GLN A 8 -65.71 -110.84 -143.30
N LYS A 9 -66.15 -109.69 -143.83
CA LYS A 9 -65.43 -108.40 -143.72
C LYS A 9 -65.75 -107.63 -142.44
N ASP A 10 -66.94 -107.80 -141.85
CA ASP A 10 -67.35 -107.09 -140.62
C ASP A 10 -66.70 -107.65 -139.34
N ALA A 11 -66.36 -108.95 -139.32
CA ALA A 11 -65.62 -109.55 -138.21
C ALA A 11 -64.16 -109.05 -138.09
N SER A 12 -63.56 -108.60 -139.20
CA SER A 12 -62.18 -108.10 -139.23
C SER A 12 -62.09 -106.66 -138.70
N ALA A 13 -63.09 -105.83 -138.98
CA ALA A 13 -63.14 -104.44 -138.51
C ALA A 13 -63.35 -104.33 -136.99
N LEU A 14 -64.15 -105.23 -136.40
CA LEU A 14 -64.37 -105.29 -134.95
C LEU A 14 -63.12 -105.73 -134.17
N CYS A 15 -62.33 -106.66 -134.70
CA CYS A 15 -61.09 -107.10 -134.05
C CYS A 15 -60.01 -106.01 -134.00
N GLN A 16 -59.92 -105.14 -135.02
CA GLN A 16 -58.97 -104.01 -134.99
C GLN A 16 -59.38 -102.93 -134.00
N LEU A 17 -60.67 -102.67 -133.83
CA LEU A 17 -61.19 -101.69 -132.86
C LEU A 17 -60.94 -102.13 -131.41
N ILE A 18 -61.07 -103.42 -131.12
CA ILE A 18 -60.81 -103.98 -129.79
C ILE A 18 -59.32 -103.86 -129.42
N GLN A 19 -58.41 -104.15 -130.35
CA GLN A 19 -56.97 -104.01 -130.10
C GLN A 19 -56.55 -102.56 -129.86
N GLU A 20 -57.14 -101.59 -130.56
CA GLU A 20 -56.82 -100.17 -130.35
C GLU A 20 -57.36 -99.66 -129.00
N LEU A 21 -58.54 -100.10 -128.57
CA LEU A 21 -59.10 -99.78 -127.26
C LEU A 21 -58.28 -100.39 -126.10
N GLU A 22 -57.82 -101.63 -126.22
CA GLU A 22 -56.93 -102.24 -125.23
C GLU A 22 -55.61 -101.48 -125.10
N ARG A 23 -55.07 -100.99 -126.22
CA ARG A 23 -53.84 -100.19 -126.22
C ARG A 23 -54.02 -98.85 -125.52
N GLN A 24 -55.15 -98.17 -125.73
CA GLN A 24 -55.48 -96.93 -125.03
C GLN A 24 -55.70 -97.16 -123.53
N ILE A 25 -56.39 -98.24 -123.14
CA ILE A 25 -56.61 -98.59 -121.73
C ILE A 25 -55.27 -98.83 -121.02
N GLN A 26 -54.34 -99.57 -121.65
CA GLN A 26 -53.01 -99.81 -121.08
C GLN A 26 -52.16 -98.53 -120.99
N GLN A 27 -52.26 -97.62 -121.97
CA GLN A 27 -51.56 -96.33 -121.89
C GLN A 27 -52.10 -95.45 -120.76
N ARG A 28 -53.43 -95.40 -120.58
CA ARG A 28 -54.08 -94.63 -119.52
C ARG A 28 -53.76 -95.19 -118.14
N ALA A 29 -53.73 -96.51 -117.99
CA ALA A 29 -53.33 -97.17 -116.74
C ALA A 29 -51.88 -96.82 -116.33
N ARG A 30 -50.95 -96.76 -117.29
CA ARG A 30 -49.54 -96.38 -117.02
C ARG A 30 -49.40 -94.90 -116.64
N GLN A 31 -50.24 -94.01 -117.17
CA GLN A 31 -50.24 -92.60 -116.79
C GLN A 31 -50.79 -92.41 -115.37
N LEU A 32 -51.90 -93.07 -115.04
CA LEU A 32 -52.48 -93.05 -113.69
C LEU A 32 -51.50 -93.58 -112.65
N GLN A 33 -50.77 -94.67 -112.95
CA GLN A 33 -49.78 -95.22 -112.02
C GLN A 33 -48.64 -94.21 -111.74
N LYS A 34 -48.17 -93.51 -112.77
CA LYS A 34 -47.14 -92.46 -112.61
C LYS A 34 -47.63 -91.25 -111.82
N GLU A 35 -48.91 -90.90 -111.91
CA GLU A 35 -49.48 -89.84 -111.08
C GLU A 35 -49.63 -90.27 -109.62
N THR A 36 -50.09 -91.51 -109.36
CA THR A 36 -50.15 -92.02 -107.99
C THR A 36 -48.78 -92.06 -107.33
N ASP A 37 -47.73 -92.50 -108.02
CA ASP A 37 -46.39 -92.55 -107.45
C ASP A 37 -45.84 -91.14 -107.14
N ARG A 38 -46.15 -90.13 -107.97
CA ARG A 38 -45.79 -88.73 -107.71
C ARG A 38 -46.51 -88.16 -106.49
N THR A 39 -47.80 -88.49 -106.32
CA THR A 39 -48.57 -88.04 -105.15
C THR A 39 -48.09 -88.70 -103.86
N LEU A 40 -47.69 -89.97 -103.91
CA LEU A 40 -47.12 -90.67 -102.76
C LEU A 40 -45.78 -90.05 -102.34
N GLN A 41 -44.92 -89.73 -103.31
CA GLN A 41 -43.63 -89.10 -103.06
C GLN A 41 -43.75 -87.66 -102.50
N GLN A 42 -44.77 -86.91 -102.93
CA GLN A 42 -45.11 -85.61 -102.35
C GLN A 42 -45.64 -85.74 -100.91
N ALA A 43 -46.45 -86.76 -100.61
CA ALA A 43 -46.95 -87.00 -99.26
C ALA A 43 -45.82 -87.36 -98.27
N GLU A 44 -44.82 -88.13 -98.71
CA GLU A 44 -43.63 -88.43 -97.90
C GLU A 44 -42.77 -87.20 -97.59
N GLN A 45 -42.59 -86.31 -98.59
CA GLN A 45 -41.88 -85.04 -98.37
C GLN A 45 -42.61 -84.12 -97.37
N ILE A 46 -43.94 -84.06 -97.44
CA ILE A 46 -44.76 -83.30 -96.49
C ILE A 46 -44.66 -83.91 -95.08
N GLY A 47 -44.63 -85.23 -94.96
CA GLY A 47 -44.43 -85.93 -93.69
C GLY A 47 -43.10 -85.58 -93.02
N SER A 48 -42.00 -85.51 -93.80
CA SER A 48 -40.67 -85.14 -93.29
C SER A 48 -40.60 -83.69 -92.80
N ILE A 49 -41.24 -82.76 -93.52
CA ILE A 49 -41.30 -81.34 -93.12
C ILE A 49 -42.08 -81.15 -91.80
N LEU A 50 -43.21 -81.85 -91.63
CA LEU A 50 -44.00 -81.77 -90.40
C LEU A 50 -43.25 -82.31 -89.17
N GLN A 51 -42.38 -83.31 -89.35
CA GLN A 51 -41.56 -83.83 -88.27
C GLN A 51 -40.49 -82.82 -87.81
N LEU A 52 -39.86 -82.09 -88.75
CA LEU A 52 -38.90 -81.03 -88.44
C LEU A 52 -39.54 -79.85 -87.69
N VAL A 53 -40.78 -79.49 -88.02
CA VAL A 53 -41.53 -78.43 -87.32
C VAL A 53 -41.78 -78.82 -85.86
N ARG A 54 -42.24 -80.05 -85.59
CA ARG A 54 -42.44 -80.53 -84.20
C ARG A 54 -41.15 -80.56 -83.39
N GLU A 55 -40.01 -80.88 -84.01
CA GLU A 55 -38.71 -80.82 -83.33
C GLU A 55 -38.26 -79.37 -83.06
N GLY A 56 -38.54 -78.44 -83.98
CA GLY A 56 -38.33 -77.01 -83.80
C GLY A 56 -39.10 -76.45 -82.60
N GLU A 57 -40.39 -76.79 -82.47
CA GLU A 57 -41.25 -76.38 -81.36
C GLU A 57 -40.72 -76.91 -80.01
N ARG A 58 -40.29 -78.19 -79.95
CA ARG A 58 -39.68 -78.76 -78.74
C ARG A 58 -38.38 -78.06 -78.34
N ARG A 59 -37.56 -77.62 -79.31
CA ARG A 59 -36.34 -76.86 -79.03
C ARG A 59 -36.66 -75.44 -78.55
N GLN A 60 -37.68 -74.81 -79.11
CA GLN A 60 -38.11 -73.47 -78.70
C GLN A 60 -38.70 -73.48 -77.28
N GLU A 61 -39.53 -74.47 -76.96
CA GLU A 61 -40.09 -74.66 -75.61
C GLU A 61 -38.99 -74.93 -74.57
N LYS A 62 -37.98 -75.74 -74.90
CA LYS A 62 -36.81 -75.94 -74.02
C LYS A 62 -36.02 -74.65 -73.77
N ARG A 63 -35.83 -73.82 -74.81
CA ARG A 63 -35.17 -72.50 -74.66
C ARG A 63 -35.99 -71.56 -73.79
N LYS A 64 -37.32 -71.56 -73.95
CA LYS A 64 -38.23 -70.76 -73.14
C LYS A 64 -38.12 -71.13 -71.66
N ARG A 65 -38.19 -72.42 -71.32
CA ARG A 65 -38.02 -72.91 -69.93
C ARG A 65 -36.63 -72.61 -69.35
N LEU A 66 -35.58 -72.68 -70.18
CA LEU A 66 -34.22 -72.34 -69.72
C LEU A 66 -34.10 -70.84 -69.43
N ASN A 67 -34.70 -70.00 -70.27
CA ASN A 67 -34.72 -68.55 -70.07
C ASN A 67 -35.58 -68.17 -68.85
N GLU A 68 -36.74 -68.80 -68.67
CA GLU A 68 -37.57 -68.61 -67.47
C GLU A 68 -36.80 -69.00 -66.20
N LYS A 69 -36.09 -70.14 -66.21
CA LYS A 69 -35.22 -70.53 -65.08
C LYS A 69 -34.09 -69.56 -64.81
N ARG A 70 -33.48 -68.99 -65.86
CA ARG A 70 -32.45 -67.95 -65.72
C ARG A 70 -33.05 -66.67 -65.16
N GLN A 71 -34.23 -66.30 -65.61
CA GLN A 71 -34.93 -65.10 -65.15
C GLN A 71 -35.32 -65.23 -63.67
N THR A 72 -35.90 -66.34 -63.25
CA THR A 72 -36.22 -66.58 -61.83
C THR A 72 -34.95 -66.63 -60.97
N SER A 73 -33.86 -67.19 -61.48
CA SER A 73 -32.58 -67.20 -60.76
C SER A 73 -31.98 -65.80 -60.61
N LEU A 74 -32.14 -64.94 -61.61
CA LEU A 74 -31.69 -63.55 -61.55
C LEU A 74 -32.57 -62.71 -60.62
N GLU A 75 -33.89 -62.92 -60.65
CA GLU A 75 -34.83 -62.29 -59.73
C GLU A 75 -34.52 -62.67 -58.28
N GLN A 76 -34.25 -63.94 -58.01
CA GLN A 76 -33.85 -64.41 -56.67
C GLN A 76 -32.52 -63.82 -56.22
N GLN A 77 -31.53 -63.71 -57.11
CA GLN A 77 -30.25 -63.04 -56.81
C GLN A 77 -30.44 -61.54 -56.55
N LEU A 78 -31.35 -60.88 -57.27
CA LEU A 78 -31.66 -59.47 -57.07
C LEU A 78 -32.33 -59.25 -55.71
N GLU A 79 -33.26 -60.13 -55.33
CA GLU A 79 -33.95 -60.08 -54.04
C GLU A 79 -32.99 -60.33 -52.87
N GLU A 80 -32.09 -61.32 -52.97
CA GLU A 80 -31.04 -61.55 -51.97
C GLU A 80 -30.09 -60.36 -51.86
N ALA A 81 -29.72 -59.72 -52.98
CA ALA A 81 -28.86 -58.54 -52.97
C ALA A 81 -29.56 -57.34 -52.30
N LEU A 82 -30.86 -57.12 -52.57
CA LEU A 82 -31.65 -56.08 -51.92
C LEU A 82 -31.77 -56.32 -50.40
N GLU A 83 -32.01 -57.57 -49.98
CA GLU A 83 -32.08 -57.90 -48.55
C GLU A 83 -30.72 -57.69 -47.84
N GLN A 84 -29.61 -57.94 -48.52
CA GLN A 84 -28.28 -57.63 -47.99
C GLN A 84 -28.04 -56.12 -47.86
N ILE A 85 -28.46 -55.33 -48.84
CA ILE A 85 -28.38 -53.86 -48.78
C ILE A 85 -29.21 -53.33 -47.61
N GLU A 86 -30.45 -53.80 -47.42
CA GLU A 86 -31.25 -53.41 -46.27
C GLU A 86 -30.59 -53.78 -44.93
N LYS A 87 -29.99 -54.97 -44.84
CA LYS A 87 -29.25 -55.40 -43.64
C LYS A 87 -28.04 -54.51 -43.38
N GLN A 88 -27.32 -54.08 -44.42
CA GLN A 88 -26.20 -53.15 -44.32
C GLN A 88 -26.68 -51.76 -43.88
N ASP A 89 -27.75 -51.24 -44.45
CA ASP A 89 -28.33 -49.93 -44.08
C ASP A 89 -28.81 -49.92 -42.62
N ARG A 90 -29.48 -50.99 -42.17
CA ARG A 90 -29.89 -51.11 -40.75
C ARG A 90 -28.68 -51.16 -39.81
N LYS A 91 -27.57 -51.80 -40.22
CA LYS A 91 -26.32 -51.78 -39.43
C LYS A 91 -25.69 -50.40 -39.41
N LEU A 92 -25.67 -49.71 -40.55
CA LEU A 92 -25.13 -48.36 -40.69
C LEU A 92 -25.93 -47.36 -39.84
N GLU A 93 -27.26 -47.42 -39.85
CA GLU A 93 -28.10 -46.54 -39.01
C GLU A 93 -27.91 -46.81 -37.52
N ARG A 94 -27.74 -48.08 -37.10
CA ARG A 94 -27.39 -48.40 -35.72
C ARG A 94 -26.02 -47.84 -35.34
N ALA A 95 -25.04 -47.89 -36.25
CA ALA A 95 -23.71 -47.32 -36.02
C ALA A 95 -23.77 -45.79 -35.89
N LYS A 96 -24.45 -45.10 -36.81
CA LYS A 96 -24.67 -43.64 -36.76
C LYS A 96 -25.38 -43.21 -35.48
N ARG A 97 -26.38 -43.98 -35.02
CA ARG A 97 -27.09 -43.66 -33.78
C ARG A 97 -26.19 -43.78 -32.55
N ARG A 98 -25.32 -44.80 -32.51
CA ARG A 98 -24.30 -44.94 -31.46
C ARG A 98 -23.28 -43.82 -31.52
N GLU A 99 -22.82 -43.46 -32.71
CA GLU A 99 -21.87 -42.35 -32.90
C GLU A 99 -22.45 -41.01 -32.42
N ARG A 100 -23.72 -40.74 -32.72
CA ARG A 100 -24.44 -39.57 -32.20
C ARG A 100 -24.51 -39.59 -30.67
N GLN A 101 -24.91 -40.71 -30.08
CA GLN A 101 -24.96 -40.86 -28.62
C GLN A 101 -23.58 -40.61 -27.98
N THR A 102 -22.51 -41.22 -28.50
CA THR A 102 -21.16 -40.99 -27.97
C THR A 102 -20.70 -39.55 -28.15
N ARG A 103 -21.14 -38.87 -29.21
CA ARG A 103 -20.81 -37.47 -29.45
C ARG A 103 -21.55 -36.56 -28.49
N ASP A 104 -22.84 -36.83 -28.25
CA ASP A 104 -23.67 -36.09 -27.31
C ASP A 104 -23.12 -36.27 -25.88
N GLU A 105 -22.83 -37.52 -25.48
CA GLU A 105 -22.18 -37.84 -24.20
C GLU A 105 -20.82 -37.13 -24.04
N ALA A 106 -20.00 -37.09 -25.11
CA ALA A 106 -18.72 -36.39 -25.07
C ALA A 106 -18.90 -34.87 -24.92
N THR A 107 -19.91 -34.28 -25.55
CA THR A 107 -20.20 -32.84 -25.38
C THR A 107 -20.73 -32.50 -23.99
N GLU A 108 -21.54 -33.37 -23.39
CA GLU A 108 -22.01 -33.20 -22.01
C GLU A 108 -20.84 -33.27 -21.03
N LEU A 109 -19.95 -34.27 -21.17
CA LEU A 109 -18.74 -34.38 -20.36
C LEU A 109 -17.79 -33.19 -20.53
N GLU A 110 -17.69 -32.63 -21.73
CA GLU A 110 -16.89 -31.42 -21.97
C GLU A 110 -17.50 -30.19 -21.29
N GLN A 111 -18.82 -30.03 -21.35
CA GLN A 111 -19.53 -28.97 -20.63
C GLN A 111 -19.34 -29.09 -19.11
N GLU A 112 -19.49 -30.30 -18.55
CA GLU A 112 -19.27 -30.53 -17.11
C GLU A 112 -17.83 -30.21 -16.69
N ARG A 113 -16.84 -30.59 -17.52
CA ARG A 113 -15.44 -30.25 -17.27
C ARG A 113 -15.23 -28.74 -17.26
N ASP A 114 -15.78 -28.04 -18.24
CA ASP A 114 -15.60 -26.60 -18.37
C ASP A 114 -16.30 -25.83 -17.24
N GLU A 115 -17.49 -26.29 -16.81
CA GLU A 115 -18.16 -25.77 -15.61
C GLU A 115 -17.34 -26.01 -14.34
N ALA A 116 -16.76 -27.20 -14.17
CA ALA A 116 -15.92 -27.50 -13.02
C ALA A 116 -14.65 -26.64 -12.99
N VAL A 117 -14.01 -26.43 -14.14
CA VAL A 117 -12.86 -25.55 -14.28
C VAL A 117 -13.23 -24.10 -13.98
N GLN A 118 -14.41 -23.64 -14.42
CA GLN A 118 -14.89 -22.29 -14.14
C GLN A 118 -15.17 -22.10 -12.64
N LYS A 119 -15.82 -23.06 -11.98
CA LYS A 119 -16.04 -23.02 -10.52
C LYS A 119 -14.72 -22.92 -9.76
N LEU A 120 -13.72 -23.73 -10.10
CA LEU A 120 -12.40 -23.67 -9.48
C LEU A 120 -11.70 -22.32 -9.72
N ARG A 121 -11.84 -21.75 -10.91
CA ARG A 121 -11.32 -20.41 -11.23
C ARG A 121 -11.97 -19.34 -10.35
N ASP A 122 -13.28 -19.40 -10.19
CA ASP A 122 -14.04 -18.43 -9.40
C ASP A 122 -13.71 -18.56 -7.90
N GLU A 123 -13.62 -19.79 -7.37
CA GLU A 123 -13.16 -20.05 -6.00
C GLU A 123 -11.74 -19.54 -5.75
N MET A 124 -10.82 -19.79 -6.70
CA MET A 124 -9.45 -19.31 -6.59
C MET A 124 -9.37 -17.78 -6.67
N SER A 125 -10.20 -17.15 -7.52
CA SER A 125 -10.29 -15.69 -7.60
C SER A 125 -10.82 -15.09 -6.30
N PHE A 126 -11.88 -15.68 -5.73
CA PHE A 126 -12.42 -15.28 -4.44
C PHE A 126 -11.38 -15.41 -3.32
N PHE A 127 -10.65 -16.52 -3.28
CA PHE A 127 -9.60 -16.74 -2.28
C PHE A 127 -8.44 -15.74 -2.41
N GLN A 128 -8.01 -15.43 -3.63
CA GLN A 128 -6.99 -14.41 -3.88
C GLN A 128 -7.45 -13.01 -3.45
N MET A 129 -8.69 -12.65 -3.76
CA MET A 129 -9.28 -11.38 -3.35
C MET A 129 -9.36 -11.29 -1.82
N TRP A 130 -9.82 -12.35 -1.15
CA TRP A 130 -9.91 -12.41 0.31
C TRP A 130 -8.54 -12.29 0.99
N ARG A 131 -7.50 -12.97 0.45
CA ARG A 131 -6.12 -12.80 0.95
C ARG A 131 -5.63 -11.37 0.80
N ARG A 132 -5.88 -10.75 -0.36
CA ARG A 132 -5.47 -9.36 -0.62
C ARG A 132 -6.11 -8.39 0.37
N ASP A 133 -7.42 -8.49 0.58
CA ASP A 133 -8.15 -7.61 1.51
C ASP A 133 -7.69 -7.83 2.97
N THR A 134 -7.45 -9.09 3.36
CA THR A 134 -6.91 -9.41 4.69
C THR A 134 -5.53 -8.80 4.92
N ILE A 135 -4.63 -8.93 3.94
CA ILE A 135 -3.29 -8.33 4.00
C ILE A 135 -3.39 -6.81 4.04
N GLU A 136 -4.27 -6.21 3.24
CA GLU A 136 -4.43 -4.75 3.20
C GLU A 136 -4.91 -4.20 4.54
N ARG A 137 -5.87 -4.86 5.20
CA ARG A 137 -6.30 -4.48 6.56
C ARG A 137 -5.16 -4.59 7.57
N PHE A 138 -4.43 -5.70 7.55
CA PHE A 138 -3.27 -5.90 8.43
C PHE A 138 -2.20 -4.82 8.22
N CYS A 139 -1.90 -4.47 6.97
CA CYS A 139 -0.95 -3.40 6.66
C CYS A 139 -1.43 -2.03 7.16
N LYS A 140 -2.73 -1.72 7.04
CA LYS A 140 -3.31 -0.46 7.56
C LYS A 140 -3.16 -0.37 9.08
N ASP A 141 -3.45 -1.44 9.81
CA ASP A 141 -3.33 -1.47 11.27
C ASP A 141 -1.88 -1.28 11.75
N ILE A 142 -0.92 -1.90 11.04
CA ILE A 142 0.51 -1.70 11.33
C ILE A 142 0.93 -0.25 11.12
N ILE A 143 0.47 0.41 10.05
CA ILE A 143 0.80 1.82 9.78
C ILE A 143 0.21 2.74 10.85
N ILE A 144 -1.03 2.50 11.28
CA ILE A 144 -1.70 3.30 12.32
C ILE A 144 -0.94 3.16 13.65
N THR A 145 -0.67 1.93 14.08
CA THR A 145 0.05 1.68 15.33
C THR A 145 1.48 2.26 15.33
N GLU A 146 2.19 2.21 14.20
CA GLU A 146 3.51 2.83 14.09
C GLU A 146 3.42 4.36 14.19
N ARG A 147 2.40 4.97 13.60
CA ARG A 147 2.16 6.42 13.68
C ARG A 147 1.85 6.86 15.11
N GLU A 148 0.94 6.18 15.78
CA GLU A 148 0.60 6.43 17.19
C GLU A 148 1.84 6.29 18.09
N GLY A 149 2.64 5.25 17.87
CA GLY A 149 3.90 5.06 18.60
C GLY A 149 4.94 6.17 18.34
N LYS A 150 5.00 6.74 17.14
CA LYS A 150 5.85 7.91 16.84
C LYS A 150 5.34 9.18 17.49
N GLU A 151 4.04 9.42 17.48
CA GLU A 151 3.42 10.59 18.11
C GLU A 151 3.57 10.54 19.64
N ALA A 152 3.34 9.38 20.26
CA ALA A 152 3.57 9.18 21.69
C ALA A 152 5.03 9.44 22.11
N ARG A 153 6.00 8.96 21.32
CA ARG A 153 7.43 9.23 21.56
C ARG A 153 7.78 10.71 21.46
N ARG A 154 7.24 11.43 20.47
CA ARG A 154 7.44 12.87 20.33
C ARG A 154 6.83 13.64 21.51
N ALA A 155 5.63 13.27 21.94
CA ALA A 155 4.99 13.88 23.09
C ALA A 155 5.80 13.67 24.38
N LEU A 156 6.34 12.46 24.59
CA LEU A 156 7.20 12.17 25.72
C LEU A 156 8.49 13.01 25.69
N GLN A 157 9.18 13.07 24.55
CA GLN A 157 10.38 13.89 24.38
C GLN A 157 10.12 15.38 24.67
N GLN A 158 9.03 15.94 24.14
CA GLN A 158 8.66 17.32 24.41
C GLN A 158 8.35 17.56 25.89
N SER A 159 7.71 16.60 26.56
CA SER A 159 7.44 16.70 28.00
C SER A 159 8.73 16.66 28.81
N GLU A 160 9.68 15.78 28.48
CA GLU A 160 10.98 15.70 29.15
C GLU A 160 11.83 16.95 28.92
N GLU A 161 11.83 17.50 27.70
CA GLU A 161 12.52 18.76 27.39
C GLU A 161 11.94 19.93 28.18
N ARG A 162 10.60 20.04 28.27
CA ARG A 162 9.93 21.06 29.10
C ARG A 162 10.26 20.88 30.58
N ALA A 163 10.26 19.64 31.08
CA ALA A 163 10.62 19.35 32.46
C ALA A 163 12.06 19.77 32.77
N ARG A 164 13.01 19.45 31.88
CA ARG A 164 14.42 19.87 32.00
C ARG A 164 14.58 21.38 31.95
N ALA A 165 13.87 22.07 31.05
CA ALA A 165 13.92 23.53 30.96
C ALA A 165 13.40 24.18 32.25
N LEU A 166 12.27 23.70 32.79
CA LEU A 166 11.72 24.19 34.05
C LEU A 166 12.65 23.91 35.24
N GLU A 167 13.32 22.76 35.27
CA GLU A 167 14.29 22.44 36.31
C GLU A 167 15.50 23.38 36.24
N GLN A 168 16.03 23.64 35.05
CA GLN A 168 17.12 24.61 34.86
C GLN A 168 16.73 26.03 35.26
N GLU A 169 15.51 26.47 34.92
CA GLU A 169 15.00 27.77 35.33
C GLU A 169 14.85 27.86 36.85
N ARG A 170 14.31 26.81 37.49
CA ARG A 170 14.23 26.72 38.95
C ARG A 170 15.62 26.82 39.57
N ASP A 171 16.57 26.05 39.08
CA ASP A 171 17.92 26.01 39.65
C ASP A 171 18.65 27.34 39.48
N THR A 172 18.49 27.98 38.32
CA THR A 172 19.02 29.33 38.08
C THR A 172 18.37 30.37 38.99
N ALA A 173 17.05 30.28 39.20
CA ALA A 173 16.33 31.18 40.10
C ALA A 173 16.77 30.97 41.56
N LEU A 174 16.96 29.72 41.99
CA LEU A 174 17.45 29.38 43.33
C LEU A 174 18.89 29.86 43.54
N GLN A 175 19.78 29.70 42.55
CA GLN A 175 21.14 30.24 42.60
C GLN A 175 21.15 31.75 42.75
N ARG A 176 20.35 32.47 41.93
CA ARG A 176 20.21 33.93 42.06
C ARG A 176 19.68 34.34 43.43
N LEU A 177 18.74 33.59 43.98
CA LEU A 177 18.21 33.87 45.32
C LEU A 177 19.26 33.64 46.41
N GLN A 178 20.07 32.59 46.29
CA GLN A 178 21.19 32.31 47.20
C GLN A 178 22.29 33.39 47.14
N GLU A 179 22.55 33.99 45.97
CA GLU A 179 23.51 35.10 45.85
C GLU A 179 22.98 36.41 46.42
N VAL A 180 21.67 36.66 46.30
CA VAL A 180 21.04 37.90 46.77
C VAL A 180 20.72 37.89 48.26
N ASP A 181 20.37 36.73 48.83
CA ASP A 181 19.96 36.60 50.23
C ASP A 181 21.00 37.20 51.21
N PRO A 182 22.32 36.89 51.13
CA PRO A 182 23.32 37.50 52.01
C PRO A 182 23.42 39.03 51.91
N LEU A 183 23.10 39.61 50.75
CA LEU A 183 23.14 41.06 50.54
C LEU A 183 21.91 41.78 51.11
N LEU A 184 20.80 41.04 51.31
CA LEU A 184 19.56 41.54 51.90
C LEU A 184 19.48 41.32 53.41
N GLN A 185 20.25 40.37 53.95
CA GLN A 185 20.34 40.16 55.39
C GLN A 185 21.04 41.34 56.08
N PRO A 186 20.63 41.70 57.31
CA PRO A 186 21.39 42.62 58.14
C PRO A 186 22.85 42.18 58.29
N SER A 187 23.75 43.14 58.34
CA SER A 187 25.20 42.89 58.40
C SER A 187 25.71 42.86 59.84
N THR A 188 26.82 42.16 60.04
CA THR A 188 27.64 42.26 61.26
C THR A 188 28.45 43.56 61.25
N LEU A 189 29.05 43.94 62.38
CA LEU A 189 29.89 45.16 62.44
C LEU A 189 31.02 45.13 61.40
N SER A 190 31.73 43.98 61.26
CA SER A 190 32.83 43.86 60.31
C SER A 190 32.36 43.99 58.87
N GLU A 191 31.29 43.27 58.49
CA GLU A 191 30.69 43.34 57.16
C GLU A 191 30.22 44.77 56.84
N PHE A 192 29.61 45.46 57.82
CA PHE A 192 29.14 46.83 57.67
C PHE A 192 30.28 47.84 57.47
N ILE A 193 31.36 47.73 58.24
CA ILE A 193 32.55 48.59 58.11
C ILE A 193 33.23 48.36 56.76
N GLU A 194 33.44 47.09 56.39
CA GLU A 194 34.04 46.73 55.10
C GLU A 194 33.22 47.28 53.92
N GLU A 195 31.90 47.07 53.92
CA GLU A 195 31.04 47.59 52.87
C GLU A 195 30.95 49.12 52.88
N SER A 196 30.97 49.76 54.05
CA SER A 196 31.02 51.24 54.16
C SER A 196 32.30 51.79 53.52
N HIS A 197 33.46 51.15 53.76
CA HIS A 197 34.70 51.55 53.10
C HIS A 197 34.64 51.30 51.58
N ALA A 198 34.17 50.12 51.17
CA ALA A 198 34.15 49.71 49.77
C ALA A 198 33.15 50.51 48.92
N SER A 199 32.00 50.89 49.48
CA SER A 199 30.90 51.48 48.73
C SER A 199 30.64 52.96 49.02
N LEU A 200 30.95 53.45 50.22
CA LEU A 200 30.77 54.86 50.58
C LEU A 200 32.10 55.62 50.45
N PHE A 201 33.10 55.24 51.25
CA PHE A 201 34.36 55.99 51.34
C PHE A 201 35.15 55.96 50.03
N SER A 202 35.10 54.86 49.28
CA SER A 202 35.75 54.74 47.96
C SER A 202 35.24 55.76 46.93
N LYS A 203 34.08 56.38 47.17
CA LYS A 203 33.48 57.41 46.31
C LYS A 203 34.07 58.80 46.53
N LEU A 204 35.03 58.95 47.46
CA LEU A 204 35.77 60.18 47.66
C LEU A 204 36.53 60.58 46.39
N THR A 205 35.90 61.39 45.56
CA THR A 205 36.42 61.85 44.28
C THR A 205 36.16 63.35 44.16
N ILE A 206 37.14 64.08 43.65
CA ILE A 206 37.01 65.52 43.37
C ILE A 206 36.61 65.66 41.91
N ASP A 207 35.60 66.48 41.59
CA ASP A 207 35.26 66.78 40.20
C ASP A 207 36.47 67.45 39.51
N PRO A 208 36.97 66.94 38.38
CA PRO A 208 38.09 67.54 37.63
C PRO A 208 37.84 68.99 37.18
N ASN A 209 36.58 69.44 37.18
CA ASN A 209 36.18 70.81 36.86
C ASN A 209 35.85 71.64 38.11
N ALA A 210 35.94 71.07 39.32
CA ALA A 210 35.88 71.82 40.56
C ALA A 210 36.99 72.88 40.55
N GLY A 211 36.60 74.16 40.59
CA GLY A 211 37.55 75.29 40.54
C GLY A 211 37.73 75.97 39.17
N ARG A 212 37.01 75.56 38.10
CA ARG A 212 37.01 76.35 36.84
C ARG A 212 36.17 77.64 36.91
N GLY A 213 35.36 77.83 37.95
CA GLY A 213 34.39 78.93 38.06
C GLY A 213 34.53 79.84 39.30
N SER A 214 35.46 79.58 40.21
CA SER A 214 35.61 80.36 41.43
C SER A 214 37.08 80.65 41.67
N GLU A 215 37.46 81.93 41.60
CA GLU A 215 38.71 82.42 42.20
C GLU A 215 38.80 81.81 43.60
N ALA A 216 39.87 81.06 43.86
CA ALA A 216 40.11 80.40 45.14
C ALA A 216 40.06 81.47 46.24
N THR A 217 38.89 81.64 46.84
CA THR A 217 38.69 82.59 47.91
C THR A 217 39.33 81.90 49.11
N THR A 218 40.49 82.40 49.52
CA THR A 218 41.15 81.93 50.73
C THR A 218 40.11 81.93 51.84
N THR A 219 39.88 80.77 52.46
CA THR A 219 38.89 80.59 53.53
C THR A 219 38.98 81.76 54.49
N ASN A 220 37.89 82.51 54.67
CA ASN A 220 37.94 83.71 55.51
C ASN A 220 38.16 83.29 56.97
N LEU A 221 39.40 83.45 57.43
CA LEU A 221 39.82 83.07 58.77
C LEU A 221 39.37 84.07 59.86
N ARG A 222 38.76 85.20 59.48
CA ARG A 222 38.40 86.27 60.43
C ARG A 222 37.25 85.81 61.32
N GLY A 223 37.53 85.60 62.60
CA GLY A 223 36.55 85.19 63.61
C GLY A 223 36.44 83.67 63.80
N LYS A 224 37.16 82.87 63.01
CA LYS A 224 37.27 81.42 63.20
C LYS A 224 38.34 81.10 64.25
N TRP A 225 38.09 80.10 65.08
CA TRP A 225 39.03 79.69 66.12
C TRP A 225 40.29 79.11 65.48
N GLN A 226 41.46 79.64 65.82
CA GLN A 226 42.74 79.18 65.30
C GLN A 226 43.55 78.58 66.44
N PRO A 227 44.01 77.32 66.32
CA PRO A 227 44.89 76.76 67.33
C PRO A 227 46.21 77.54 67.35
N GLU A 228 46.64 78.01 68.53
CA GLU A 228 47.92 78.71 68.70
C GLU A 228 49.12 77.81 68.35
N LYS A 229 48.95 76.49 68.50
CA LYS A 229 49.95 75.46 68.17
C LYS A 229 49.25 74.20 67.69
N VAL A 230 49.76 73.62 66.61
CA VAL A 230 49.43 72.26 66.20
C VAL A 230 50.47 71.34 66.82
N VAL A 231 50.03 70.43 67.69
CA VAL A 231 50.90 69.45 68.37
C VAL A 231 50.59 68.07 67.80
N GLU A 232 51.64 67.26 67.62
CA GLU A 232 51.48 65.87 67.21
C GLU A 232 50.76 65.07 68.31
N TRP A 233 49.72 64.33 67.92
CA TRP A 233 49.02 63.41 68.82
C TRP A 233 49.75 62.06 68.83
N THR A 234 50.83 61.98 69.61
CA THR A 234 51.78 60.85 69.59
C THR A 234 51.17 59.50 69.99
N CYS A 235 50.10 59.49 70.78
CA CYS A 235 49.38 58.29 71.23
C CYS A 235 48.11 57.97 70.43
N PHE A 236 47.78 58.74 69.39
CA PHE A 236 46.51 58.60 68.68
C PHE A 236 46.28 57.18 68.16
N LEU A 237 47.25 56.59 67.47
CA LEU A 237 47.08 55.25 66.88
C LEU A 237 46.91 54.15 67.94
N SER A 238 47.63 54.25 69.06
CA SER A 238 47.47 53.29 70.16
C SER A 238 46.13 53.43 70.86
N GLU A 239 45.66 54.67 71.07
CA GLU A 239 44.35 54.95 71.66
C GLU A 239 43.21 54.52 70.74
N GLN A 240 43.31 54.86 69.44
CA GLN A 240 42.35 54.46 68.42
C GLN A 240 42.21 52.94 68.34
N ARG A 241 43.32 52.20 68.32
CA ARG A 241 43.30 50.73 68.29
C ARG A 241 42.64 50.14 69.53
N LEU A 242 43.01 50.64 70.71
CA LEU A 242 42.41 50.19 71.97
C LEU A 242 40.89 50.42 71.99
N VAL A 243 40.44 51.61 71.54
CA VAL A 243 39.01 51.92 71.45
C VAL A 243 38.32 51.02 70.42
N PHE A 244 38.93 50.82 69.25
CA PHE A 244 38.38 49.95 68.21
C PHE A 244 38.26 48.50 68.69
N ASP A 245 39.28 47.97 69.36
CA ASP A 245 39.28 46.62 69.92
C ASP A 245 38.14 46.47 70.95
N ASN A 246 37.99 47.44 71.86
CA ASN A 246 36.88 47.46 72.82
C ASN A 246 35.50 47.50 72.15
N VAL A 247 35.35 48.27 71.07
CA VAL A 247 34.11 48.32 70.29
C VAL A 247 33.85 46.95 69.65
N CYS A 248 34.84 46.36 68.99
CA CYS A 248 34.70 45.03 68.39
C CYS A 248 34.37 43.94 69.43
N GLU A 249 34.94 44.00 70.63
CA GLU A 249 34.61 43.07 71.72
C GLU A 249 33.17 43.24 72.25
N ALA A 250 32.61 44.45 72.18
CA ALA A 250 31.24 44.71 72.61
C ALA A 250 30.19 44.12 71.65
N PHE A 251 30.54 43.90 70.38
CA PHE A 251 29.65 43.32 69.38
C PHE A 251 29.93 41.82 69.19
N PRO A 252 28.97 40.92 69.50
CA PRO A 252 29.11 39.51 69.18
C PRO A 252 29.26 39.27 67.67
N SER A 253 30.08 38.29 67.26
CA SER A 253 30.35 37.96 65.86
C SER A 253 29.10 37.58 65.07
N GLU A 254 28.06 37.06 65.74
CA GLU A 254 26.80 36.63 65.13
C GLU A 254 25.74 37.74 65.12
N LEU A 255 26.00 38.89 65.76
CA LEU A 255 25.01 39.96 65.86
C LEU A 255 24.91 40.71 64.53
N ARG A 256 23.78 40.50 63.85
CA ARG A 256 23.42 41.12 62.57
C ARG A 256 22.37 42.21 62.79
N THR A 257 22.79 43.41 63.20
CA THR A 257 21.89 44.55 63.45
C THR A 257 22.13 45.73 62.53
N PHE A 258 23.21 45.71 61.75
CA PHE A 258 23.57 46.80 60.85
C PHE A 258 22.81 46.71 59.52
N PRO A 259 22.66 47.83 58.80
CA PRO A 259 22.01 47.86 57.49
C PRO A 259 22.55 46.77 56.54
N PRO A 260 21.69 46.14 55.72
CA PRO A 260 22.15 45.16 54.74
C PRO A 260 23.19 45.74 53.77
N PRO A 261 24.17 44.94 53.31
CA PRO A 261 25.20 45.41 52.37
C PRO A 261 24.60 46.04 51.11
N MET A 262 23.47 45.54 50.62
CA MET A 262 22.76 46.13 49.48
C MET A 262 22.34 47.58 49.75
N THR A 263 21.82 47.88 50.93
CA THR A 263 21.42 49.24 51.32
C THR A 263 22.63 50.19 51.37
N VAL A 264 23.78 49.72 51.88
CA VAL A 264 25.02 50.51 51.90
C VAL A 264 25.51 50.80 50.47
N ARG A 265 25.48 49.81 49.58
CA ARG A 265 25.81 49.97 48.15
C ARG A 265 24.90 50.98 47.45
N GLU A 266 23.59 50.87 47.68
CA GLU A 266 22.62 51.81 47.11
C GLU A 266 22.84 53.24 47.59
N ASN A 267 23.26 53.43 48.84
CA ASN A 267 23.64 54.75 49.36
C ASN A 267 24.93 55.26 48.70
N GLY A 268 25.93 54.40 48.53
CA GLY A 268 27.18 54.74 47.83
C GLY A 268 26.96 55.20 46.39
N ASN A 269 25.99 54.62 45.68
CA ASN A 269 25.63 55.03 44.32
C ASN A 269 25.03 56.45 44.23
N LYS A 270 24.56 57.01 45.35
CA LYS A 270 24.01 58.37 45.41
C LYS A 270 25.09 59.42 45.68
N ILE A 271 26.29 59.01 46.08
CA ILE A 271 27.41 59.91 46.37
C ILE A 271 27.95 60.49 45.05
N ALA A 272 27.89 61.81 44.94
CA ALA A 272 28.44 62.55 43.81
C ALA A 272 29.89 62.99 44.07
N PRO A 273 30.69 63.25 43.02
CA PRO A 273 32.00 63.89 43.16
C PRO A 273 31.90 65.25 43.87
N ILE A 274 32.94 65.59 44.63
CA ILE A 274 33.05 66.83 45.39
C ILE A 274 33.34 67.98 44.43
N THR A 275 32.46 68.98 44.41
CA THR A 275 32.55 70.20 43.59
C THR A 275 32.81 71.46 44.42
N ASP A 276 32.38 71.45 45.68
CA ASP A 276 32.42 72.56 46.63
C ASP A 276 32.35 72.07 48.10
N GLU A 277 32.44 72.99 49.06
CA GLU A 277 32.39 72.69 50.50
C GLU A 277 31.06 72.04 50.93
N ASN A 278 29.93 72.42 50.34
CA ASN A 278 28.64 71.80 50.65
C ASN A 278 28.59 70.34 50.18
N SER A 279 29.16 70.04 49.02
CA SER A 279 29.27 68.67 48.51
C SER A 279 30.22 67.82 49.35
N LEU A 280 31.30 68.42 49.89
CA LEU A 280 32.17 67.76 50.87
C LEU A 280 31.43 67.49 52.18
N ALA A 281 30.67 68.44 52.71
CA ALA A 281 29.90 68.26 53.94
C ALA A 281 28.87 67.11 53.78
N ARG A 282 28.19 67.04 52.62
CA ARG A 282 27.30 65.92 52.28
C ARG A 282 28.03 64.59 52.23
N PHE A 283 29.19 64.54 51.56
CA PHE A 283 30.02 63.33 51.53
C PHE A 283 30.40 62.85 52.93
N MET A 284 30.84 63.76 53.81
CA MET A 284 31.21 63.45 55.19
C MET A 284 30.00 62.95 55.99
N GLY A 285 28.83 63.56 55.80
CA GLY A 285 27.57 63.12 56.38
C GLY A 285 27.23 61.69 55.99
N ASP A 286 27.19 61.41 54.69
CA ASP A 286 26.76 60.12 54.14
C ASP A 286 27.78 58.99 54.38
N SER A 287 29.08 59.30 54.34
CA SER A 287 30.15 58.28 54.33
C SER A 287 30.81 58.04 55.69
N ILE A 288 30.66 58.96 56.64
CA ILE A 288 31.33 58.90 57.95
C ILE A 288 30.33 59.13 59.08
N GLU A 289 29.62 60.25 59.07
CA GLU A 289 28.73 60.61 60.19
C GLU A 289 27.61 59.60 60.37
N GLU A 290 26.87 59.28 59.31
CA GLU A 290 25.74 58.36 59.38
C GLU A 290 26.15 56.91 59.70
N PRO A 291 27.22 56.33 59.09
CA PRO A 291 27.74 55.03 59.52
C PRO A 291 28.17 55.01 60.99
N VAL A 292 28.86 56.04 61.47
CA VAL A 292 29.29 56.13 62.87
C VAL A 292 28.09 56.28 63.81
N LYS A 293 27.07 57.05 63.45
CA LYS A 293 25.80 57.14 64.19
C LYS A 293 25.14 55.77 64.34
N ASN A 294 25.10 54.99 63.27
CA ASN A 294 24.55 53.64 63.32
C ASN A 294 25.36 52.74 64.28
N ILE A 295 26.69 52.80 64.24
CA ILE A 295 27.56 52.08 65.18
C ILE A 295 27.30 52.52 66.61
N MET A 296 27.26 53.82 66.89
CA MET A 296 27.03 54.32 68.25
C MET A 296 25.67 53.93 68.80
N LYS A 297 24.62 54.03 67.97
CA LYS A 297 23.26 53.63 68.34
C LYS A 297 23.18 52.15 68.70
N GLU A 298 23.77 51.28 67.90
CA GLU A 298 23.78 49.84 68.19
C GLU A 298 24.68 49.52 69.40
N LEU A 299 25.79 50.24 69.55
CA LEU A 299 26.72 50.12 70.68
C LEU A 299 26.04 50.46 72.02
N GLU A 300 25.24 51.52 72.07
CA GLU A 300 24.42 51.86 73.24
C GLU A 300 23.45 50.72 73.63
N SER A 301 23.00 49.93 72.65
CA SER A 301 22.10 48.80 72.90
C SER A 301 22.82 47.56 73.47
N VAL A 302 24.06 47.30 73.02
CA VAL A 302 24.84 46.11 73.40
C VAL A 302 25.71 46.36 74.63
N ASP A 303 26.26 47.56 74.79
CA ASP A 303 27.09 47.95 75.93
C ASP A 303 26.26 48.53 77.09
N LYS A 304 25.32 47.72 77.60
CA LYS A 304 24.39 48.13 78.67
C LYS A 304 25.08 48.52 79.99
N LEU A 305 26.34 48.14 80.16
CA LEU A 305 27.14 48.44 81.34
C LEU A 305 27.98 49.71 81.16
N GLY A 306 27.96 50.34 79.98
CA GLY A 306 28.71 51.55 79.66
C GLY A 306 30.23 51.35 79.78
N LYS A 307 30.72 50.16 79.42
CA LYS A 307 32.16 49.84 79.48
C LYS A 307 32.95 50.55 78.39
N VAL A 308 32.31 50.77 77.24
CA VAL A 308 32.87 51.35 76.02
C VAL A 308 32.19 52.69 75.72
N CYS A 309 30.87 52.77 75.79
CA CYS A 309 30.10 53.99 75.53
C CYS A 309 29.47 54.53 76.83
N GLN A 310 29.97 55.67 77.33
CA GLN A 310 29.46 56.31 78.55
C GLN A 310 28.57 57.52 78.20
N GLY A 311 27.25 57.37 78.39
CA GLY A 311 26.28 58.44 78.18
C GLY A 311 25.69 58.49 76.76
N ASN A 312 24.88 59.51 76.49
CA ASN A 312 24.26 59.73 75.18
C ASN A 312 25.28 60.36 74.24
N VAL A 313 25.72 59.64 73.20
CA VAL A 313 26.77 60.13 72.29
C VAL A 313 26.15 60.83 71.10
N ARG A 314 26.47 62.13 70.97
CA ARG A 314 26.11 62.93 69.81
C ARG A 314 27.28 62.97 68.84
N VAL A 315 27.04 62.55 67.60
CA VAL A 315 28.00 62.61 66.49
C VAL A 315 27.45 63.65 65.51
N ASP A 316 28.13 64.78 65.35
CA ASP A 316 27.81 65.78 64.34
C ASP A 316 29.07 66.21 63.59
N PHE A 317 28.99 66.36 62.27
CA PHE A 317 29.97 67.16 61.54
C PHE A 317 29.70 68.65 61.81
N ILE A 318 30.69 69.33 62.37
CA ILE A 318 30.61 70.76 62.66
C ILE A 318 31.29 71.51 61.52
N ASP A 319 30.47 72.06 60.61
CA ASP A 319 30.94 73.07 59.68
C ASP A 319 30.98 74.43 60.40
N HIS A 320 32.17 75.03 60.45
CA HIS A 320 32.35 76.33 61.09
C HIS A 320 32.06 77.43 60.05
N PRO A 321 30.99 78.22 60.21
CA PRO A 321 30.58 79.23 59.23
C PRO A 321 31.69 80.23 58.91
#